data_AF-A0A132E7V1-F1
#
_entry.id   AF-A0A132E7V1-F1
#
_cell.length_a   1.000
_cell.length_b   1.000
_cell.length_c   1.000
_cell.angle_alpha   90.00
_cell.angle_beta   90.00
_cell.angle_gamma   90.00
#
_symmetry.space_group_name_H-M   'P 1'
#
loop_
_entity.id
_entity.type
_entity.pdbx_description
1 polymer ?
#
loop_
_entity_poly.entity_id
_entity_poly.type
_entity_poly.pdbx_seq_one_letter_code
_entity_poly.pdbx_strand_id
1 'polypeptide(L)'
;MTPLTDLVVGVLGNGNASALDSVKPSALGASITADALANAKSKLIAALATLPGKPTLPNAFDPLTSQFKAAKGDAGDNLLESYAVALSASGLTQADAASDTASGTAMTQQAYAATALTTPGITAIRLGSSVNLDGTFAIAIADPNRGQYVAKANIDSNGNVTSFTNPGPFTAVLSVLGNRVGQLCTSNGVGSVVASHPGQYVYVSSDLIEVTDLNELNGKTFDEYEDCVKAGTLVFANGTATFTDNAGHQDASDTNIAQALTDAGRPDLANHSVMHAKVYKYTANGITKYAYITVNSTTGTDDPLTFDADTKYVTIGLSQ
;
A
#
# COMPACT_ATOMS: atom_id res chain seq x y z
N MET A 1 3.11 -23.41 -14.19
CA MET A 1 4.19 -22.41 -14.26
C MET A 1 3.60 -21.07 -13.84
N THR A 2 4.38 -20.25 -13.15
CA THR A 2 3.93 -18.92 -12.70
C THR A 2 4.54 -17.84 -13.60
N PRO A 3 3.99 -16.62 -13.64
CA PRO A 3 4.62 -15.50 -14.35
C PRO A 3 6.08 -15.25 -13.93
N LEU A 4 6.44 -15.49 -12.67
CA LEU A 4 7.82 -15.36 -12.20
C LEU A 4 8.73 -16.51 -12.69
N THR A 5 8.16 -17.70 -12.91
CA THR A 5 8.86 -18.78 -13.63
C THR A 5 9.20 -18.33 -15.04
N ASP A 6 8.24 -17.71 -15.74
CA ASP A 6 8.43 -17.23 -17.11
C ASP A 6 9.49 -16.13 -17.19
N LEU A 7 9.62 -15.26 -16.17
CA LEU A 7 10.72 -14.29 -16.10
C LEU A 7 12.08 -14.98 -15.97
N VAL A 8 12.21 -15.98 -15.10
CA VAL A 8 13.48 -16.71 -14.94
C VAL A 8 13.88 -17.41 -16.25
N VAL A 9 12.92 -18.08 -16.89
CA VAL A 9 13.10 -18.72 -18.21
C VAL A 9 13.42 -17.67 -19.28
N GLY A 10 12.74 -16.53 -19.27
CA GLY A 10 12.99 -15.40 -20.16
C GLY A 10 14.40 -14.86 -20.04
N VAL A 11 14.93 -14.71 -18.82
CA VAL A 11 16.32 -14.29 -18.59
C VAL A 11 17.31 -15.31 -19.16
N LEU A 12 17.07 -16.60 -18.94
CA LEU A 12 17.90 -17.67 -19.52
C LEU A 12 17.83 -17.68 -21.06
N GLY A 13 16.68 -17.33 -21.62
CA GLY A 13 16.44 -17.12 -23.05
C GLY A 13 16.77 -15.72 -23.57
N ASN A 14 17.52 -14.91 -22.82
CA ASN A 14 17.93 -13.55 -23.17
C ASN A 14 16.76 -12.63 -23.59
N GLY A 15 15.71 -12.61 -22.77
CA GLY A 15 14.49 -11.83 -22.96
C GLY A 15 13.39 -12.55 -23.72
N ASN A 16 13.64 -13.78 -24.21
CA ASN A 16 12.67 -14.58 -24.93
C ASN A 16 12.48 -15.95 -24.27
N ALA A 17 11.39 -16.12 -23.51
CA ALA A 17 11.11 -17.38 -22.83
C ALA A 17 10.96 -18.56 -23.83
N SER A 18 10.42 -18.31 -25.02
CA SER A 18 10.26 -19.32 -26.08
C SER A 18 11.57 -19.67 -26.80
N ALA A 19 12.66 -18.95 -26.55
CA ALA A 19 13.97 -19.30 -27.10
C ALA A 19 14.44 -20.69 -26.64
N LEU A 20 13.88 -21.21 -25.54
CA LEU A 20 14.23 -22.51 -24.98
C LEU A 20 13.33 -23.68 -25.45
N ASP A 21 12.25 -23.41 -26.20
CA ASP A 21 11.26 -24.43 -26.57
C ASP A 21 11.77 -25.46 -27.59
N SER A 22 12.82 -25.12 -28.36
CA SER A 22 13.32 -25.94 -29.47
C SER A 22 14.83 -26.20 -29.44
N VAL A 23 15.50 -25.92 -28.31
CA VAL A 23 16.94 -26.17 -28.18
C VAL A 23 17.22 -27.65 -27.98
N LYS A 24 18.32 -28.13 -28.56
CA LYS A 24 18.78 -29.51 -28.35
C LYS A 24 19.13 -29.74 -26.87
N PRO A 25 18.94 -30.94 -26.31
CA PRO A 25 19.22 -31.22 -24.89
C PRO A 25 20.63 -30.84 -24.42
N SER A 26 21.64 -31.00 -25.27
CA SER A 26 23.02 -30.61 -24.97
C SER A 26 23.23 -29.09 -24.88
N ALA A 27 22.48 -28.31 -25.67
CA ALA A 27 22.49 -26.86 -25.59
C ALA A 27 21.70 -26.37 -24.36
N LEU A 28 20.62 -27.06 -24.01
CA LEU A 28 19.85 -26.79 -22.80
C LEU A 28 20.71 -26.98 -21.53
N GLY A 29 21.47 -28.08 -21.46
CA GLY A 29 22.36 -28.37 -20.34
C GLY A 29 23.53 -27.39 -20.22
N ALA A 30 23.94 -26.73 -21.31
CA ALA A 30 24.96 -25.69 -21.28
C ALA A 30 24.39 -24.32 -20.83
N SER A 31 23.12 -24.04 -21.13
CA SER A 31 22.47 -22.77 -20.78
C SER A 31 21.84 -22.76 -19.39
N ILE A 32 21.42 -23.92 -18.86
CA ILE A 32 20.76 -24.05 -17.55
C ILE A 32 21.77 -24.61 -16.53
N THR A 33 22.76 -23.80 -16.18
CA THR A 33 23.71 -24.10 -15.10
C THR A 33 23.23 -23.53 -13.77
N ALA A 34 23.80 -24.01 -12.65
CA ALA A 34 23.52 -23.44 -11.33
C ALA A 34 23.83 -21.92 -11.28
N ASP A 35 24.93 -21.50 -11.92
CA ASP A 35 25.34 -20.09 -12.00
C ASP A 35 24.37 -19.26 -12.86
N ALA A 36 23.90 -19.81 -13.98
CA ALA A 36 22.92 -19.14 -14.84
C ALA A 36 21.57 -18.96 -14.12
N LEU A 37 21.13 -19.99 -13.39
CA LEU A 37 19.91 -19.92 -12.56
C LEU A 37 20.05 -18.92 -11.41
N ALA A 38 21.19 -18.91 -10.73
CA ALA A 38 21.46 -17.94 -9.68
C ALA A 38 21.46 -16.50 -10.23
N ASN A 39 22.11 -16.27 -11.38
CA ASN A 39 22.10 -14.98 -12.07
C ASN A 39 20.68 -14.54 -12.45
N ALA A 40 19.89 -15.44 -13.03
CA ALA A 40 18.50 -15.17 -13.40
C ALA A 40 17.64 -14.81 -12.18
N LYS A 41 17.82 -15.51 -11.06
CA LYS A 41 17.14 -15.20 -9.79
C LYS A 41 17.57 -13.84 -9.23
N SER A 42 18.85 -13.49 -9.30
CA SER A 42 19.34 -12.16 -8.89
C SER A 42 18.74 -11.05 -9.75
N LYS A 43 18.67 -11.24 -11.07
CA LYS A 43 18.03 -10.29 -11.99
C LYS A 43 16.54 -10.14 -11.71
N LEU A 44 15.83 -11.25 -11.48
CA LEU A 44 14.42 -11.21 -11.07
C LEU A 44 14.23 -10.39 -9.79
N ILE A 45 15.01 -10.63 -8.74
CA ILE A 45 14.91 -9.90 -7.46
C ILE A 45 15.16 -8.40 -7.69
N ALA A 46 16.18 -8.05 -8.47
CA ALA A 46 16.47 -6.66 -8.80
C ALA A 46 15.31 -6.01 -9.56
N ALA A 47 14.74 -6.71 -10.55
CA ALA A 47 13.65 -6.19 -11.37
C ALA A 47 12.36 -6.00 -10.55
N LEU A 48 11.99 -6.96 -9.68
CA LEU A 48 10.84 -6.81 -8.77
C LEU A 48 10.97 -5.57 -7.87
N ALA A 49 12.16 -5.25 -7.39
CA ALA A 49 12.39 -4.05 -6.58
C ALA A 49 12.17 -2.72 -7.34
N THR A 50 12.09 -2.76 -8.68
CA THR A 50 11.80 -1.61 -9.53
C THR A 50 10.32 -1.47 -9.89
N LEU A 51 9.45 -2.38 -9.46
CA LEU A 51 8.01 -2.27 -9.66
C LEU A 51 7.33 -1.55 -8.48
N PRO A 52 6.18 -0.89 -8.68
CA PRO A 52 5.42 -0.27 -7.60
C PRO A 52 5.10 -1.30 -6.52
N GLY A 53 5.30 -0.91 -5.26
CA GLY A 53 5.12 -1.78 -4.09
C GLY A 53 6.36 -2.61 -3.77
N LYS A 54 7.38 -2.56 -4.64
CA LYS A 54 8.65 -3.27 -4.54
C LYS A 54 8.45 -4.72 -4.09
N PRO A 55 7.71 -5.56 -4.84
CA PRO A 55 7.45 -6.93 -4.45
C PRO A 55 8.76 -7.67 -4.11
N THR A 56 8.72 -8.52 -3.08
CA THR A 56 9.87 -9.30 -2.64
C THR A 56 9.51 -10.77 -2.61
N LEU A 57 10.49 -11.63 -2.90
CA LEU A 57 10.29 -13.06 -2.80
C LEU A 57 10.18 -13.46 -1.32
N PRO A 58 9.07 -14.10 -0.89
CA PRO A 58 9.01 -14.70 0.44
C PRO A 58 10.10 -15.75 0.64
N ASN A 59 10.61 -15.89 1.86
CA ASN A 59 11.71 -16.83 2.18
C ASN A 59 11.45 -18.28 1.74
N ALA A 60 10.18 -18.72 1.76
CA ALA A 60 9.77 -20.08 1.40
C ALA A 60 9.31 -20.20 -0.07
N PHE A 61 9.37 -19.13 -0.86
CA PHE A 61 8.94 -19.13 -2.25
C PHE A 61 10.15 -19.22 -3.19
N ASP A 62 10.12 -20.20 -4.06
CA ASP A 62 11.08 -20.38 -5.14
C ASP A 62 10.35 -20.32 -6.50
N PRO A 63 10.66 -19.34 -7.37
CA PRO A 63 9.96 -19.15 -8.64
C PRO A 63 9.96 -20.35 -9.60
N LEU A 64 10.85 -21.32 -9.43
CA LEU A 64 10.96 -22.49 -10.31
C LEU A 64 10.23 -23.71 -9.76
N THR A 65 10.10 -23.81 -8.44
CA THR A 65 9.63 -25.03 -7.78
C THR A 65 8.38 -24.83 -6.91
N SER A 66 8.11 -23.61 -6.46
CA SER A 66 6.90 -23.30 -5.72
C SER A 66 5.68 -23.30 -6.63
N GLN A 67 4.62 -23.93 -6.15
CA GLN A 67 3.34 -23.98 -6.83
C GLN A 67 2.45 -22.83 -6.34
N PHE A 68 1.65 -22.27 -7.25
CA PHE A 68 0.50 -21.43 -6.89
C PHE A 68 -0.50 -22.28 -6.10
N LYS A 69 -0.93 -21.79 -4.94
CA LYS A 69 -1.79 -22.57 -4.04
C LYS A 69 -3.26 -22.19 -4.12
N ALA A 70 -3.58 -21.01 -4.66
CA ALA A 70 -4.91 -20.41 -4.63
C ALA A 70 -5.49 -20.33 -3.20
N ALA A 71 -4.65 -20.00 -2.22
CA ALA A 71 -5.01 -19.98 -0.81
C ALA A 71 -4.93 -18.57 -0.24
N LYS A 72 -6.05 -18.09 0.32
CA LYS A 72 -6.11 -16.77 0.97
C LYS A 72 -5.05 -16.67 2.06
N GLY A 73 -4.21 -15.64 1.98
CA GLY A 73 -3.13 -15.38 2.94
C GLY A 73 -1.83 -16.14 2.66
N ASP A 74 -1.73 -16.93 1.58
CA ASP A 74 -0.45 -17.49 1.15
C ASP A 74 0.47 -16.38 0.61
N ALA A 75 1.71 -16.33 1.13
CA ALA A 75 2.64 -15.28 0.79
C ALA A 75 3.11 -15.34 -0.68
N GLY A 76 3.17 -16.54 -1.28
CA GLY A 76 3.50 -16.73 -2.68
C GLY A 76 2.38 -16.26 -3.59
N ASP A 77 1.13 -16.61 -3.26
CA ASP A 77 -0.04 -16.14 -4.01
C ASP A 77 -0.17 -14.60 -3.92
N ASN A 78 0.00 -14.02 -2.73
CA ASN A 78 0.02 -12.57 -2.53
C ASN A 78 1.12 -11.87 -3.36
N LEU A 79 2.31 -12.48 -3.47
CA LEU A 79 3.39 -11.98 -4.32
C LEU A 79 2.96 -11.98 -5.80
N LEU A 80 2.38 -13.08 -6.28
CA LEU A 80 1.98 -13.21 -7.68
C LEU A 80 0.88 -12.23 -8.06
N GLU A 81 -0.09 -12.02 -7.16
CA GLU A 81 -1.13 -11.00 -7.32
C GLU A 81 -0.54 -9.60 -7.31
N SER A 82 0.31 -9.28 -6.33
CA SER A 82 0.97 -7.97 -6.24
C SER A 82 1.83 -7.68 -7.48
N TYR A 83 2.53 -8.69 -8.00
CA TYR A 83 3.32 -8.58 -9.23
C TYR A 83 2.43 -8.25 -10.43
N ALA A 84 1.32 -8.96 -10.60
CA ALA A 84 0.41 -8.74 -11.72
C ALA A 84 -0.18 -7.32 -11.71
N VAL A 85 -0.63 -6.84 -10.54
CA VAL A 85 -1.16 -5.47 -10.39
C VAL A 85 -0.06 -4.44 -10.62
N ALA A 86 1.13 -4.67 -10.09
CA ALA A 86 2.25 -3.76 -10.26
C ALA A 86 2.67 -3.62 -11.72
N LEU A 87 2.72 -4.74 -12.46
CA LEU A 87 3.04 -4.75 -13.88
C LEU A 87 1.98 -3.99 -14.70
N SER A 88 0.70 -4.24 -14.41
CA SER A 88 -0.41 -3.52 -15.04
C SER A 88 -0.37 -2.01 -14.76
N ALA A 89 -0.11 -1.61 -13.51
CA ALA A 89 0.04 -0.21 -13.13
C ALA A 89 1.22 0.47 -13.84
N SER A 90 2.31 -0.26 -14.05
CA SER A 90 3.46 0.22 -14.82
C SER A 90 3.24 0.30 -16.33
N GLY A 91 2.11 -0.20 -16.83
CA GLY A 91 1.80 -0.23 -18.26
C GLY A 91 2.64 -1.23 -19.05
N LEU A 92 3.20 -2.24 -18.37
CA LEU A 92 4.07 -3.24 -18.95
C LEU A 92 3.32 -4.55 -19.21
N THR A 93 3.78 -5.29 -20.21
CA THR A 93 3.37 -6.68 -20.44
C THR A 93 4.36 -7.65 -19.79
N GLN A 94 3.99 -8.93 -19.73
CA GLN A 94 4.91 -9.99 -19.28
C GLN A 94 6.16 -10.09 -20.17
N ALA A 95 6.02 -9.81 -21.47
CA ALA A 95 7.13 -9.82 -22.42
C ALA A 95 8.09 -8.65 -22.18
N ASP A 96 7.56 -7.46 -21.91
CA ASP A 96 8.37 -6.29 -21.54
C ASP A 96 9.16 -6.58 -20.26
N ALA A 97 8.49 -7.11 -19.24
CA ALA A 97 9.15 -7.51 -17.99
C ALA A 97 10.27 -8.53 -18.21
N ALA A 98 10.07 -9.53 -19.08
CA ALA A 98 11.08 -10.52 -19.40
C ALA A 98 12.30 -9.89 -20.10
N SER A 99 12.06 -9.01 -21.07
CA SER A 99 13.11 -8.27 -21.79
C SER A 99 13.90 -7.34 -20.86
N ASP A 100 13.20 -6.56 -20.05
CA ASP A 100 13.82 -5.61 -19.11
C ASP A 100 14.60 -6.35 -18.03
N THR A 101 14.03 -7.41 -17.45
CA THR A 101 14.72 -8.25 -16.46
C THR A 101 15.97 -8.92 -17.06
N ALA A 102 15.89 -9.43 -18.29
CA ALA A 102 17.03 -10.06 -18.97
C ALA A 102 18.17 -9.07 -19.24
N SER A 103 17.83 -7.85 -19.65
CA SER A 103 18.80 -6.78 -19.90
C SER A 103 19.30 -6.10 -18.62
N GLY A 104 18.63 -6.31 -17.48
CA GLY A 104 18.92 -5.62 -16.23
C GLY A 104 18.42 -4.17 -16.19
N THR A 105 17.46 -3.84 -17.06
CA THR A 105 16.81 -2.54 -17.12
C THR A 105 15.72 -2.44 -16.05
N ALA A 106 15.58 -1.27 -15.42
CA ALA A 106 14.51 -1.03 -14.46
C ALA A 106 13.15 -0.95 -15.17
N MET A 107 12.12 -1.57 -14.58
CA MET A 107 10.76 -1.58 -15.14
C MET A 107 9.98 -0.28 -14.88
N THR A 108 10.48 0.58 -13.99
CA THR A 108 9.96 1.94 -13.78
C THR A 108 11.11 2.91 -13.57
N GLN A 109 10.86 4.21 -13.73
CA GLN A 109 11.85 5.24 -13.41
C GLN A 109 12.07 5.32 -11.90
N GLN A 110 10.97 5.19 -11.14
CA GLN A 110 11.00 5.24 -9.69
C GLN A 110 9.83 4.44 -9.12
N ALA A 111 10.12 3.54 -8.19
CA ALA A 111 9.12 2.79 -7.45
C ALA A 111 9.08 3.16 -5.97
N TYR A 112 7.88 3.18 -5.42
CA TYR A 112 7.58 3.44 -4.03
C TYR A 112 6.80 2.26 -3.44
N ALA A 113 6.98 2.05 -2.14
CA ALA A 113 6.26 1.03 -1.39
C ALA A 113 5.67 1.66 -0.14
N ALA A 114 4.41 1.36 0.12
CA ALA A 114 3.68 1.78 1.29
C ALA A 114 2.89 0.60 1.86
N THR A 115 2.41 0.77 3.08
CA THR A 115 1.39 -0.07 3.68
C THR A 115 0.10 0.73 3.65
N ALA A 116 -0.92 0.23 2.96
CA ALA A 116 -2.29 0.72 3.08
C ALA A 116 -2.99 -0.03 4.22
N LEU A 117 -3.77 0.70 5.01
CA LEU A 117 -4.58 0.19 6.11
C LEU A 117 -6.04 0.49 5.80
N THR A 118 -6.91 -0.50 6.01
CA THR A 118 -8.35 -0.42 5.71
C THR A 118 -9.15 -1.41 6.56
N THR A 119 -10.47 -1.33 6.48
CA THR A 119 -11.43 -2.23 7.12
C THR A 119 -11.54 -3.58 6.38
N PRO A 120 -12.05 -4.64 7.04
CA PRO A 120 -12.32 -4.75 8.48
C PRO A 120 -11.06 -4.92 9.33
N GLY A 121 -11.17 -4.55 10.60
CA GLY A 121 -10.04 -4.43 11.52
C GLY A 121 -8.99 -3.46 10.98
N ILE A 122 -7.74 -3.67 11.37
CA ILE A 122 -6.59 -2.98 10.78
C ILE A 122 -5.94 -3.84 9.68
N THR A 123 -6.67 -4.06 8.59
CA THR A 123 -6.18 -4.87 7.47
C THR A 123 -5.06 -4.13 6.74
N ALA A 124 -3.84 -4.66 6.84
CA ALA A 124 -2.65 -4.13 6.19
C ALA A 124 -2.44 -4.77 4.81
N ILE A 125 -2.31 -3.94 3.78
CA ILE A 125 -2.12 -4.35 2.39
C ILE A 125 -0.91 -3.61 1.83
N ARG A 126 -0.14 -4.29 0.96
CA ARG A 126 0.94 -3.62 0.23
C ARG A 126 0.32 -2.66 -0.79
N LEU A 127 0.66 -1.38 -0.67
CA LEU A 127 0.40 -0.38 -1.69
C LEU A 127 1.70 -0.09 -2.44
N GLY A 128 1.60 -0.04 -3.76
CA GLY A 128 2.66 0.41 -4.63
C GLY A 128 2.31 1.69 -5.34
N SER A 129 3.31 2.53 -5.59
CA SER A 129 3.19 3.58 -6.60
C SER A 129 4.49 3.72 -7.37
N SER A 130 4.42 4.30 -8.56
CA SER A 130 5.60 4.47 -9.41
C SER A 130 5.48 5.64 -10.38
N VAL A 131 6.63 6.23 -10.72
CA VAL A 131 6.80 6.97 -11.97
C VAL A 131 7.23 5.96 -13.03
N ASN A 132 6.35 5.71 -13.98
CA ASN A 132 6.54 4.71 -15.03
C ASN A 132 7.52 5.20 -16.10
N LEU A 133 7.99 4.28 -16.95
CA LEU A 133 8.92 4.62 -18.05
C LEU A 133 8.34 5.65 -19.03
N ASP A 134 7.01 5.67 -19.20
CA ASP A 134 6.28 6.66 -20.01
C ASP A 134 6.05 8.01 -19.30
N GLY A 135 6.55 8.18 -18.06
CA GLY A 135 6.40 9.37 -17.24
C GLY A 135 5.06 9.47 -16.49
N THR A 136 4.14 8.51 -16.66
CA THR A 136 2.89 8.49 -15.89
C THR A 136 3.14 8.08 -14.43
N PHE A 137 2.39 8.66 -13.50
CA PHE A 137 2.36 8.18 -12.11
C PHE A 137 1.22 7.19 -11.93
N ALA A 138 1.51 6.02 -11.37
CA ALA A 138 0.54 4.96 -11.14
C ALA A 138 0.51 4.50 -9.69
N ILE A 139 -0.64 4.00 -9.25
CA ILE A 139 -0.89 3.39 -7.95
C ILE A 139 -1.38 1.96 -8.19
N ALA A 140 -0.88 1.01 -7.40
CA ALA A 140 -1.15 -0.41 -7.48
C ALA A 140 -1.53 -0.95 -6.10
N ILE A 141 -2.68 -1.60 -5.98
CA ILE A 141 -3.13 -2.26 -4.75
C ILE A 141 -3.72 -3.62 -5.10
N ALA A 142 -3.22 -4.68 -4.48
CA ALA A 142 -3.84 -6.01 -4.50
C ALA A 142 -4.51 -6.24 -3.15
N ASP A 143 -5.79 -5.89 -3.02
CA ASP A 143 -6.58 -6.10 -1.81
C ASP A 143 -7.24 -7.50 -1.87
N PRO A 144 -6.90 -8.45 -0.98
CA PRO A 144 -7.48 -9.79 -0.99
C PRO A 144 -8.98 -9.84 -0.64
N ASN A 145 -9.55 -8.75 -0.12
CA ASN A 145 -10.97 -8.62 0.21
C ASN A 145 -11.75 -7.83 -0.85
N ARG A 146 -11.10 -6.88 -1.54
CA ARG A 146 -11.78 -5.95 -2.47
C ARG A 146 -11.35 -6.08 -3.95
N GLY A 147 -10.27 -6.79 -4.21
CA GLY A 147 -9.74 -7.06 -5.54
C GLY A 147 -8.51 -6.23 -5.90
N GLN A 148 -8.22 -6.19 -7.19
CA GLN A 148 -7.02 -5.57 -7.75
C GLN A 148 -7.35 -4.19 -8.29
N TYR A 149 -6.63 -3.17 -7.81
CA TYR A 149 -6.85 -1.78 -8.17
C TYR A 149 -5.62 -1.13 -8.77
N VAL A 150 -5.85 -0.44 -9.88
CA VAL A 150 -4.87 0.39 -10.56
C VAL A 150 -5.48 1.77 -10.77
N ALA A 151 -4.72 2.81 -10.45
CA ALA A 151 -5.06 4.20 -10.77
C ALA A 151 -3.84 4.91 -11.37
N LYS A 152 -4.10 5.96 -12.16
CA LYS A 152 -3.10 6.89 -12.68
C LYS A 152 -3.40 8.30 -12.21
N ALA A 153 -2.37 9.08 -11.96
CA ALA A 153 -2.51 10.39 -11.36
C ALA A 153 -1.46 11.40 -11.84
N ASN A 154 -1.72 12.68 -11.57
CA ASN A 154 -0.75 13.77 -11.69
C ASN A 154 -0.05 13.96 -10.34
N ILE A 155 1.26 14.20 -10.37
CA ILE A 155 2.05 14.56 -9.18
C ILE A 155 2.59 16.00 -9.30
N ASP A 156 2.71 16.67 -8.16
CA ASP A 156 3.37 17.98 -8.07
C ASP A 156 4.91 17.85 -8.01
N SER A 157 5.62 18.98 -7.93
CA SER A 157 7.08 19.02 -7.81
C SER A 157 7.62 18.41 -6.50
N ASN A 158 6.76 18.25 -5.49
CA ASN A 158 7.12 17.62 -4.22
C ASN A 158 6.87 16.11 -4.26
N GLY A 159 6.32 15.58 -5.35
CA GLY A 159 5.96 14.17 -5.51
C GLY A 159 4.59 13.81 -4.92
N ASN A 160 3.77 14.78 -4.52
CA ASN A 160 2.43 14.52 -4.03
C ASN A 160 1.45 14.31 -5.19
N VAL A 161 0.56 13.33 -5.05
CA VAL A 161 -0.57 13.18 -5.94
C VAL A 161 -1.54 14.35 -5.77
N THR A 162 -1.92 14.99 -6.88
CA THR A 162 -2.79 16.17 -6.90
C THR A 162 -4.16 15.90 -7.50
N SER A 163 -4.25 14.97 -8.46
CA SER A 163 -5.50 14.59 -9.12
C SER A 163 -5.34 13.27 -9.86
N PHE A 164 -6.42 12.53 -10.05
CA PHE A 164 -6.42 11.34 -10.89
C PHE A 164 -6.57 11.69 -12.37
N THR A 165 -5.78 11.04 -13.22
CA THR A 165 -5.96 11.03 -14.68
C THR A 165 -6.76 9.81 -15.12
N ASN A 166 -6.63 8.70 -14.38
CA ASN A 166 -7.51 7.55 -14.44
C ASN A 166 -7.71 7.05 -13.00
N PRO A 167 -8.86 7.29 -12.37
CA PRO A 167 -9.01 7.06 -10.94
C PRO A 167 -9.18 5.59 -10.55
N GLY A 168 -9.40 4.68 -11.52
CA GLY A 168 -9.81 3.32 -11.19
C GLY A 168 -11.10 3.34 -10.33
N PRO A 169 -11.12 2.70 -9.15
CA PRO A 169 -12.27 2.73 -8.24
C PRO A 169 -12.33 3.97 -7.32
N PHE A 170 -11.33 4.84 -7.39
CA PHE A 170 -11.20 5.97 -6.48
C PHE A 170 -11.96 7.19 -6.97
N THR A 171 -12.20 8.13 -6.07
CA THR A 171 -12.92 9.37 -6.36
C THR A 171 -12.11 10.58 -5.91
N ALA A 172 -11.33 10.45 -4.84
CA ALA A 172 -10.42 11.48 -4.35
C ALA A 172 -9.15 10.88 -3.74
N VAL A 173 -8.15 11.74 -3.53
CA VAL A 173 -6.86 11.38 -2.96
C VAL A 173 -6.34 12.54 -2.11
N LEU A 174 -5.90 12.20 -0.90
CA LEU A 174 -4.99 13.00 -0.12
C LEU A 174 -3.60 12.40 -0.29
N SER A 175 -2.62 13.23 -0.65
CA SER A 175 -1.22 12.81 -0.71
C SER A 175 -0.36 13.92 -0.14
N VAL A 176 0.45 13.57 0.84
CA VAL A 176 1.38 14.48 1.51
C VAL A 176 2.77 13.87 1.59
N LEU A 177 3.75 14.71 1.94
CA LEU A 177 5.13 14.28 2.19
C LEU A 177 5.78 13.56 1.00
N GLY A 178 5.44 13.95 -0.23
CA GLY A 178 5.90 13.32 -1.46
C GLY A 178 5.28 11.95 -1.69
N ASN A 179 3.96 11.83 -1.49
CA ASN A 179 3.21 10.58 -1.56
C ASN A 179 3.71 9.53 -0.55
N ARG A 180 4.31 9.97 0.56
CA ARG A 180 4.73 9.06 1.64
C ARG A 180 3.60 8.77 2.61
N VAL A 181 2.63 9.66 2.71
CA VAL A 181 1.49 9.51 3.62
C VAL A 181 0.25 10.04 2.92
N GLY A 182 -0.90 9.39 3.09
CA GLY A 182 -2.11 9.88 2.45
C GLY A 182 -3.32 8.98 2.62
N GLN A 183 -4.36 9.31 1.85
CA GLN A 183 -5.65 8.64 1.85
C GLN A 183 -6.15 8.47 0.41
N LEU A 184 -6.78 7.34 0.12
CA LEU A 184 -7.51 7.09 -1.11
C LEU A 184 -8.98 6.94 -0.77
N CYS A 185 -9.81 7.72 -1.45
CA CYS A 185 -11.24 7.77 -1.22
C CYS A 185 -12.00 7.17 -2.39
N THR A 186 -13.19 6.64 -2.12
CA THR A 186 -14.01 5.90 -3.10
C THR A 186 -15.44 6.40 -3.11
N SER A 187 -16.28 5.83 -3.97
CA SER A 187 -17.74 6.02 -3.96
C SER A 187 -18.48 4.93 -3.18
N ASN A 188 -17.78 3.90 -2.69
CA ASN A 188 -18.37 2.76 -1.98
C ASN A 188 -18.71 3.06 -0.51
N GLY A 189 -19.63 3.99 -0.27
CA GLY A 189 -20.05 4.34 1.08
C GLY A 189 -20.54 5.78 1.21
N VAL A 190 -20.62 6.25 2.45
CA VAL A 190 -20.98 7.64 2.78
C VAL A 190 -19.89 8.24 3.66
N GLY A 191 -19.22 9.29 3.20
CA GLY A 191 -18.21 9.99 4.00
C GLY A 191 -18.83 10.79 5.15
N SER A 192 -18.10 10.88 6.26
CA SER A 192 -18.43 11.71 7.43
C SER A 192 -18.27 13.20 7.16
N VAL A 193 -17.22 13.58 6.42
CA VAL A 193 -16.89 14.97 6.09
C VAL A 193 -17.31 15.30 4.65
N VAL A 194 -17.10 14.37 3.72
CA VAL A 194 -17.50 14.52 2.32
C VAL A 194 -18.33 13.33 1.90
N ALA A 195 -19.65 13.53 1.88
CA ALA A 195 -20.64 12.47 1.66
C ALA A 195 -20.37 11.55 0.44
N SER A 196 -19.75 12.07 -0.62
CA SER A 196 -19.51 11.32 -1.87
C SER A 196 -18.10 10.71 -2.03
N HIS A 197 -17.23 10.86 -1.02
CA HIS A 197 -15.85 10.39 -1.09
C HIS A 197 -15.37 9.75 0.21
N PRO A 198 -16.07 8.74 0.77
CA PRO A 198 -15.59 8.03 1.96
C PRO A 198 -14.14 7.56 1.80
N GLY A 199 -13.36 7.73 2.87
CA GLY A 199 -12.02 7.17 2.97
C GLY A 199 -12.03 5.64 2.87
N GLN A 200 -11.30 5.08 1.91
CA GLN A 200 -11.16 3.63 1.76
C GLN A 200 -9.82 3.10 2.29
N TYR A 201 -8.73 3.79 1.94
CA TYR A 201 -7.39 3.42 2.39
C TYR A 201 -6.70 4.63 2.98
N VAL A 202 -5.97 4.43 4.05
CA VAL A 202 -4.94 5.33 4.54
C VAL A 202 -3.61 4.63 4.37
N TYR A 203 -2.60 5.31 3.86
CA TYR A 203 -1.33 4.69 3.54
C TYR A 203 -0.15 5.44 4.12
N VAL A 204 0.89 4.67 4.44
CA VAL A 204 2.14 5.15 4.99
C VAL A 204 3.30 4.43 4.31
N SER A 205 4.30 5.21 3.88
CA SER A 205 5.48 4.70 3.19
C SER A 205 6.28 3.78 4.10
N SER A 206 6.86 2.74 3.51
CA SER A 206 7.62 1.71 4.24
C SER A 206 8.90 2.22 4.90
N ASP A 207 9.31 3.46 4.62
CA ASP A 207 10.48 4.10 5.22
C ASP A 207 10.17 4.90 6.50
N LEU A 208 8.90 5.04 6.87
CA LEU A 208 8.51 5.57 8.17
C LEU A 208 8.65 4.49 9.25
N ILE A 209 8.91 4.93 10.49
CA ILE A 209 9.17 4.02 11.62
C ILE A 209 7.92 3.96 12.50
N GLU A 210 7.35 2.78 12.70
CA GLU A 210 6.23 2.58 13.62
C GLU A 210 6.65 2.91 15.07
N VAL A 211 5.77 3.61 15.78
CA VAL A 211 5.94 4.06 17.17
C VAL A 211 4.94 3.30 18.04
N THR A 212 5.45 2.69 19.11
CA THR A 212 4.63 1.96 20.09
C THR A 212 4.54 2.67 21.45
N ASP A 213 5.37 3.69 21.69
CA ASP A 213 5.33 4.49 22.92
C ASP A 213 4.48 5.74 22.73
N LEU A 214 3.28 5.74 23.31
CA LEU A 214 2.36 6.87 23.24
C LEU A 214 2.85 8.14 23.93
N ASN A 215 3.82 8.04 24.83
CA ASN A 215 4.38 9.25 25.45
C ASN A 215 5.07 10.15 24.42
N GLU A 216 5.52 9.58 23.27
CA GLU A 216 6.04 10.37 22.14
C GLU A 216 4.99 11.35 21.59
N LEU A 217 3.70 11.05 21.76
CA LEU A 217 2.60 11.89 21.30
C LEU A 217 2.17 12.95 22.32
N ASN A 218 2.63 12.90 23.56
CA ASN A 218 2.18 13.84 24.58
C ASN A 218 2.55 15.29 24.20
N GLY A 219 1.56 16.19 24.23
CA GLY A 219 1.68 17.58 23.83
C GLY A 219 1.76 17.79 22.31
N LYS A 220 1.44 16.79 21.49
CA LYS A 220 1.40 16.92 20.03
C LYS A 220 0.01 17.26 19.54
N THR A 221 -0.03 18.15 18.55
CA THR A 221 -1.22 18.50 17.77
C THR A 221 -1.05 17.96 16.37
N PHE A 222 -2.12 17.37 15.84
CA PHE A 222 -2.19 16.82 14.51
C PHE A 222 -3.27 17.51 13.71
N ASP A 223 -2.98 17.78 12.44
CA ASP A 223 -4.03 18.04 11.46
C ASP A 223 -4.62 16.69 11.06
N GLU A 224 -5.91 16.46 11.38
CA GLU A 224 -6.62 15.23 11.03
C GLU A 224 -7.30 15.39 9.67
N TYR A 225 -7.24 14.31 8.89
CA TYR A 225 -7.85 14.18 7.59
C TYR A 225 -8.77 12.96 7.57
N GLU A 226 -9.93 13.16 6.97
CA GLU A 226 -10.97 12.17 6.73
C GLU A 226 -11.61 12.50 5.37
N ASP A 227 -12.05 11.47 4.64
CA ASP A 227 -12.63 11.63 3.30
C ASP A 227 -11.79 12.48 2.33
N CYS A 228 -10.46 12.34 2.45
CA CYS A 228 -9.47 13.03 1.65
C CYS A 228 -9.48 14.56 1.81
N VAL A 229 -10.04 15.08 2.90
CA VAL A 229 -10.03 16.50 3.28
C VAL A 229 -9.58 16.67 4.72
N LYS A 230 -9.12 17.86 5.10
CA LYS A 230 -8.82 18.16 6.50
C LYS A 230 -10.15 18.19 7.26
N ALA A 231 -10.30 17.37 8.29
CA ALA A 231 -11.49 17.27 9.13
C ALA A 231 -11.42 18.19 10.37
N GLY A 232 -10.21 18.35 10.91
CA GLY A 232 -10.00 19.14 12.12
C GLY A 232 -8.60 18.98 12.69
N THR A 233 -8.50 19.05 14.01
CA THR A 233 -7.26 18.84 14.75
C THR A 233 -7.43 17.87 15.90
N LEU A 234 -6.47 16.96 16.07
CA LEU A 234 -6.41 16.05 17.22
C LEU A 234 -5.23 16.44 18.12
N VAL A 235 -5.49 16.60 19.42
CA VAL A 235 -4.47 16.90 20.42
C VAL A 235 -4.29 15.72 21.36
N PHE A 236 -3.05 15.26 21.52
CA PHE A 236 -2.67 14.30 22.54
C PHE A 236 -2.08 15.04 23.75
N ALA A 237 -2.68 14.88 24.92
CA ALA A 237 -2.20 15.49 26.16
C ALA A 237 -2.57 14.64 27.37
N ASN A 238 -1.60 14.40 28.25
CA ASN A 238 -1.74 13.68 29.52
C ASN A 238 -2.44 12.30 29.37
N GLY A 239 -2.11 11.57 28.30
CA GLY A 239 -2.69 10.26 28.01
C GLY A 239 -4.10 10.30 27.40
N THR A 240 -4.62 11.49 27.11
CA THR A 240 -5.91 11.67 26.45
C THR A 240 -5.73 12.17 25.02
N ALA A 241 -6.67 11.84 24.14
CA ALA A 241 -6.80 12.46 22.82
C ALA A 241 -8.07 13.31 22.78
N THR A 242 -8.01 14.50 22.19
CA THR A 242 -9.20 15.35 22.03
C THR A 242 -9.25 15.92 20.62
N PHE A 243 -10.34 15.63 19.91
CA PHE A 243 -10.59 16.13 18.57
C PHE A 243 -11.32 17.47 18.63
N THR A 244 -11.05 18.33 17.66
CA THR A 244 -11.77 19.58 17.42
C THR A 244 -11.98 19.72 15.92
N ASP A 245 -13.24 19.79 15.49
CA ASP A 245 -13.59 19.91 14.08
C ASP A 245 -13.19 21.28 13.50
N ASN A 246 -13.27 21.43 12.18
CA ASN A 246 -12.98 22.70 11.51
C ASN A 246 -13.95 23.85 11.88
N ALA A 247 -15.11 23.56 12.47
CA ALA A 247 -16.06 24.56 12.95
C ALA A 247 -15.77 24.99 14.41
N GLY A 248 -14.81 24.36 15.08
CA GLY A 248 -14.41 24.63 16.46
C GLY A 248 -15.23 23.87 17.51
N HIS A 249 -16.03 22.88 17.12
CA HIS A 249 -16.67 21.97 18.06
C HIS A 249 -15.65 20.95 18.56
N GLN A 250 -15.55 20.86 19.88
CA GLN A 250 -14.62 19.96 20.54
C GLN A 250 -15.36 18.74 21.07
N ASP A 251 -14.85 17.55 20.73
CA ASP A 251 -15.36 16.29 21.25
C ASP A 251 -14.96 16.09 22.71
N ALA A 252 -15.67 15.18 23.39
CA ALA A 252 -15.25 14.71 24.69
C ALA A 252 -13.86 14.05 24.59
N SER A 253 -12.96 14.38 25.53
CA SER A 253 -11.63 13.79 25.56
C SER A 253 -11.68 12.26 25.71
N ASP A 254 -11.00 11.56 24.81
CA ASP A 254 -10.82 10.13 24.88
C ASP A 254 -9.67 9.77 25.84
N THR A 255 -10.05 9.27 27.01
CA THR A 255 -9.12 8.85 28.07
C THR A 255 -8.55 7.43 27.87
N ASN A 256 -9.05 6.68 26.88
CA ASN A 256 -8.67 5.30 26.62
C ASN A 256 -8.05 5.10 25.23
N ILE A 257 -7.60 6.18 24.58
CA ILE A 257 -7.03 6.16 23.23
C ILE A 257 -5.88 5.14 23.08
N ALA A 258 -5.15 4.87 24.16
CA ALA A 258 -4.10 3.87 24.19
C ALA A 258 -4.55 2.45 23.82
N GLN A 259 -5.82 2.10 24.06
CA GLN A 259 -6.35 0.80 23.68
C GLN A 259 -6.41 0.61 22.16
N ALA A 260 -6.53 1.70 21.38
CA ALA A 260 -6.59 1.63 19.92
C ALA A 260 -5.29 1.09 19.31
N LEU A 261 -4.14 1.23 19.98
CA LEU A 261 -2.85 0.69 19.53
C LEU A 261 -2.65 -0.79 19.87
N THR A 262 -3.58 -1.40 20.60
CA THR A 262 -3.53 -2.82 20.94
C THR A 262 -4.29 -3.65 19.92
N ASP A 263 -4.00 -4.95 19.84
CA ASP A 263 -4.73 -5.87 18.97
C ASP A 263 -6.24 -5.90 19.27
N ALA A 264 -6.63 -5.68 20.53
CA ALA A 264 -8.04 -5.61 20.92
C ALA A 264 -8.76 -4.39 20.37
N GLY A 265 -8.03 -3.29 20.10
CA GLY A 265 -8.60 -2.01 19.71
C GLY A 265 -9.36 -1.31 20.83
N ARG A 266 -9.80 -0.09 20.56
CA ARG A 266 -10.66 0.70 21.44
C ARG A 266 -12.12 0.57 21.01
N PRO A 267 -13.02 0.02 21.84
CA PRO A 267 -14.43 -0.05 21.52
C PRO A 267 -15.07 1.34 21.48
N ASP A 268 -15.89 1.58 20.45
CA ASP A 268 -16.84 2.67 20.36
C ASP A 268 -18.25 2.08 20.39
N LEU A 269 -18.80 1.97 21.61
CA LEU A 269 -20.10 1.34 21.84
C LEU A 269 -21.26 2.16 21.28
N ALA A 270 -21.10 3.48 21.14
CA ALA A 270 -22.14 4.35 20.60
C ALA A 270 -22.36 4.09 19.11
N ASN A 271 -21.26 3.85 18.39
CA ASN A 271 -21.27 3.61 16.95
C ASN A 271 -21.09 2.13 16.60
N HIS A 272 -21.23 1.21 17.55
CA HIS A 272 -21.08 -0.24 17.33
C HIS A 272 -19.79 -0.60 16.56
N SER A 273 -18.67 0.05 16.87
CA SER A 273 -17.41 -0.13 16.15
C SER A 273 -16.23 -0.35 17.10
N VAL A 274 -15.10 -0.77 16.54
CA VAL A 274 -13.81 -0.83 17.22
C VAL A 274 -12.81 -0.03 16.40
N MET A 275 -12.12 0.88 17.07
CA MET A 275 -11.05 1.68 16.50
C MET A 275 -9.70 1.03 16.77
N HIS A 276 -8.93 0.82 15.71
CA HIS A 276 -7.51 0.49 15.78
C HIS A 276 -6.70 1.67 15.28
N ALA A 277 -5.51 1.86 15.85
CA ALA A 277 -4.60 2.93 15.48
C ALA A 277 -3.19 2.39 15.24
N LYS A 278 -2.43 3.12 14.41
CA LYS A 278 -0.98 2.98 14.29
C LYS A 278 -0.35 4.36 14.23
N VAL A 279 0.84 4.50 14.78
CA VAL A 279 1.58 5.76 14.82
C VAL A 279 2.92 5.54 14.17
N TYR A 280 3.36 6.51 13.38
CA TYR A 280 4.61 6.46 12.64
C TYR A 280 5.37 7.75 12.85
N LYS A 281 6.70 7.67 12.96
CA LYS A 281 7.58 8.83 12.99
C LYS A 281 8.41 8.95 11.73
N TYR A 282 8.69 10.20 11.39
CA TYR A 282 9.53 10.58 10.27
C TYR A 282 10.32 11.85 10.60
N THR A 283 11.39 12.09 9.87
CA THR A 283 12.13 13.36 9.95
C THR A 283 11.71 14.25 8.79
N ALA A 284 11.32 15.48 9.10
CA ALA A 284 11.09 16.54 8.11
C ALA A 284 11.83 17.80 8.55
N ASN A 285 12.67 18.34 7.66
CA ASN A 285 13.51 19.52 7.94
C ASN A 285 14.33 19.39 9.24
N GLY A 286 14.85 18.19 9.52
CA GLY A 286 15.62 17.91 10.75
C GLY A 286 14.79 17.76 12.03
N ILE A 287 13.46 17.84 11.96
CA ILE A 287 12.56 17.72 13.10
C ILE A 287 11.82 16.37 13.03
N THR A 288 11.74 15.67 14.17
CA THR A 288 10.89 14.48 14.29
C THR A 288 9.42 14.89 14.29
N LYS A 289 8.68 14.32 13.34
CA LYS A 289 7.25 14.49 13.13
C LYS A 289 6.57 13.13 13.15
N TYR A 290 5.25 13.13 13.29
CA TYR A 290 4.45 11.93 13.46
C TYR A 290 3.27 11.91 12.48
N ALA A 291 2.92 10.72 12.01
CA ALA A 291 1.65 10.44 11.37
C ALA A 291 0.92 9.42 12.24
N TYR A 292 -0.32 9.67 12.63
CA TYR A 292 -1.19 8.64 13.19
C TYR A 292 -2.22 8.24 12.14
N ILE A 293 -2.62 6.99 12.20
CA ILE A 293 -3.64 6.40 11.35
C ILE A 293 -4.66 5.74 12.27
N THR A 294 -5.93 5.91 11.96
CA THR A 294 -7.00 5.12 12.56
C THR A 294 -7.75 4.32 11.50
N VAL A 295 -8.26 3.17 11.91
CA VAL A 295 -9.22 2.36 11.17
C VAL A 295 -10.32 1.96 12.13
N ASN A 296 -11.54 2.40 11.84
CA ASN A 296 -12.72 2.00 12.57
C ASN A 296 -13.43 0.90 11.80
N SER A 297 -13.82 -0.16 12.50
CA SER A 297 -14.52 -1.30 11.90
C SER A 297 -15.78 -1.64 12.65
N THR A 298 -16.83 -1.98 11.91
CA THR A 298 -18.10 -2.42 12.48
C THR A 298 -17.92 -3.67 13.34
N THR A 299 -18.65 -3.71 14.46
CA THR A 299 -18.90 -4.93 15.27
C THR A 299 -20.28 -5.52 14.98
N GLY A 300 -21.03 -4.90 14.06
CA GLY A 300 -22.34 -5.33 13.61
C GLY A 300 -22.29 -6.44 12.56
N THR A 301 -23.43 -6.65 11.89
CA THR A 301 -23.64 -7.69 10.87
C THR A 301 -23.71 -7.14 9.45
N ASP A 302 -23.49 -5.83 9.30
CA ASP A 302 -23.43 -5.12 8.03
C ASP A 302 -22.16 -5.48 7.25
N ASP A 303 -22.14 -5.13 5.95
CA ASP A 303 -21.02 -5.47 5.08
C ASP A 303 -19.73 -4.78 5.58
N PRO A 304 -18.70 -5.55 6.01
CA PRO A 304 -17.47 -4.97 6.54
C PRO A 304 -16.62 -4.25 5.48
N LEU A 305 -16.97 -4.37 4.19
CA LEU A 305 -16.21 -3.80 3.07
C LEU A 305 -16.74 -2.45 2.57
N THR A 306 -17.90 -1.99 3.06
CA THR A 306 -18.42 -0.65 2.81
C THR A 306 -17.90 0.36 3.84
N PHE A 307 -18.12 1.64 3.57
CA PHE A 307 -17.69 2.74 4.43
C PHE A 307 -18.86 3.63 4.84
N ASP A 308 -18.82 4.14 6.06
CA ASP A 308 -19.76 5.11 6.58
C ASP A 308 -19.13 5.99 7.66
N ALA A 309 -19.83 7.05 8.04
CA ALA A 309 -19.36 8.05 8.99
C ALA A 309 -19.20 7.55 10.43
N ASP A 310 -19.86 6.45 10.80
CA ASP A 310 -20.04 6.08 12.21
C ASP A 310 -19.22 4.84 12.57
N THR A 311 -19.20 3.83 11.70
CA THR A 311 -18.81 2.47 12.06
C THR A 311 -17.60 1.96 11.28
N LYS A 312 -17.44 2.42 10.03
CA LYS A 312 -16.43 1.92 9.09
C LYS A 312 -15.80 3.08 8.33
N TYR A 313 -14.74 3.63 8.89
CA TYR A 313 -14.00 4.74 8.29
C TYR A 313 -12.51 4.64 8.61
N VAL A 314 -11.73 5.47 7.93
CA VAL A 314 -10.29 5.60 8.15
C VAL A 314 -9.94 7.06 8.28
N THR A 315 -9.11 7.41 9.27
CA THR A 315 -8.56 8.76 9.41
C THR A 315 -7.05 8.72 9.43
N ILE A 316 -6.45 9.85 9.07
CA ILE A 316 -5.01 10.04 9.17
C ILE A 316 -4.72 11.43 9.69
N GLY A 317 -3.80 11.55 10.65
CA GLY A 317 -3.36 12.86 11.09
C GLY A 317 -1.86 13.04 11.05
N LEU A 318 -1.44 14.27 10.79
CA LEU A 318 -0.05 14.68 10.62
C LEU A 318 0.31 15.71 11.69
N SER A 319 1.39 15.47 12.44
CA SER A 319 1.80 16.38 13.50
C SER A 319 2.23 17.73 12.91
N GLN A 320 1.74 18.82 13.51
CA GLN A 320 2.09 20.19 13.13
C GLN A 320 3.57 20.50 13.35
#